data_AF-V8N8M3-F1
#
_entry.id   AF-V8N8M3-F1
#
_cell.length_a   1.000
_cell.length_b   1.000
_cell.length_c   1.000
_cell.angle_alpha   90.00
_cell.angle_beta   90.00
_cell.angle_gamma   90.00
#
_symmetry.space_group_name_H-M   'P 1'
#
loop_
_entity.id
_entity.type
_entity.pdbx_description
1 polymer ?
#
loop_
_entity_poly.entity_id
_entity_poly.type
_entity_poly.pdbx_seq_one_letter_code
_entity_poly.pdbx_strand_id
1 'polypeptide(L)'
;MDKILEAILASSYPDHMKQGLVRRIIEALKRSIDTEQCWSMLELSTKLFLLGDTKFKRSVGKEILEVCGLYHQEAFQEFFNAQFLLSLLQEGYGPLGKRSLYVFDYIHLGLPFVMGGPSANDVFSLLRTEVLRKVCERPGLKQCVKISKLLIQYPLCVPTGKRQILFCQQLVRCIGQFHTTSGREDAVMEFLDQVIQVSLLLQKIWKTQMTSILPSLKELFTIISTIDKWIIALLKNLAAVKKFSILMEVTLSKIERVFSKLLYPILREGALSILRYLLLSFQHSHEAFHLVNSCSD
;
A
#
# COMPACT_ATOMS: atom_id res chain seq x y z
N MET A 1 12.17 -2.22 -33.92
CA MET A 1 11.52 -3.46 -33.43
C MET A 1 10.23 -3.15 -32.68
N ASP A 2 10.22 -2.06 -31.93
CA ASP A 2 9.11 -1.38 -31.27
C ASP A 2 7.85 -1.25 -32.14
N LYS A 3 7.93 -0.64 -33.33
CA LYS A 3 6.78 -0.51 -34.24
C LYS A 3 6.16 -1.84 -34.66
N ILE A 4 7.01 -2.87 -34.84
CA ILE A 4 6.54 -4.23 -35.18
C ILE A 4 5.79 -4.81 -33.99
N LEU A 5 6.33 -4.65 -32.78
CA LEU A 5 5.67 -5.09 -31.56
C LEU A 5 4.32 -4.38 -31.35
N GLU A 6 4.27 -3.06 -31.53
CA GLU A 6 3.01 -2.29 -31.46
C GLU A 6 1.97 -2.84 -32.44
N ALA A 7 2.35 -3.06 -33.69
CA ALA A 7 1.47 -3.62 -34.71
C ALA A 7 0.97 -5.03 -34.34
N ILE A 8 1.84 -5.90 -33.82
CA ILE A 8 1.45 -7.24 -33.34
C ILE A 8 0.42 -7.12 -32.22
N LEU A 9 0.65 -6.24 -31.24
CA LEU A 9 -0.23 -6.10 -30.08
C LEU A 9 -1.57 -5.43 -30.43
N ALA A 10 -1.60 -4.55 -31.43
CA ALA A 10 -2.80 -3.91 -31.95
C ALA A 10 -3.62 -4.82 -32.90
N SER A 11 -3.01 -5.87 -33.45
CA SER A 11 -3.69 -6.79 -34.38
C SER A 11 -4.86 -7.54 -33.73
N SER A 12 -5.78 -8.03 -34.55
CA SER A 12 -6.92 -8.86 -34.14
C SER A 12 -6.57 -10.34 -33.89
N TYR A 13 -5.30 -10.72 -34.03
CA TYR A 13 -4.88 -12.10 -33.80
C TYR A 13 -5.14 -12.55 -32.35
N PRO A 14 -5.51 -13.82 -32.12
CA PRO A 14 -5.54 -14.43 -30.79
C PRO A 14 -4.19 -14.34 -30.07
N ASP A 15 -4.22 -14.23 -28.74
CA ASP A 15 -3.03 -14.03 -27.91
C ASP A 15 -1.97 -15.14 -28.07
N HIS A 16 -2.37 -16.39 -28.30
CA HIS A 16 -1.43 -17.49 -28.52
C HIS A 16 -0.61 -17.32 -29.80
N MET A 17 -1.19 -16.76 -30.86
CA MET A 17 -0.46 -16.46 -32.11
C MET A 17 0.45 -15.24 -31.93
N LYS A 18 -0.03 -14.20 -31.23
CA LYS A 18 0.79 -13.03 -30.87
C LYS A 18 2.01 -13.44 -30.05
N GLN A 19 1.85 -14.36 -29.10
CA GLN A 19 2.93 -14.84 -28.23
C GLN A 19 4.09 -15.45 -29.03
N GLY A 20 3.81 -16.21 -30.09
CA GLY A 20 4.86 -16.75 -30.96
C GLY A 20 5.69 -15.68 -31.66
N LEU A 21 5.05 -14.60 -32.10
CA LEU A 21 5.72 -13.45 -32.73
C LEU A 21 6.50 -12.62 -31.72
N VAL A 22 5.91 -12.36 -30.54
CA VAL A 22 6.55 -11.65 -29.43
C VAL A 22 7.83 -12.37 -28.99
N ARG A 23 7.80 -13.71 -28.87
CA ARG A 23 9.00 -14.49 -28.52
C ARG A 23 10.14 -14.29 -29.51
N ARG A 24 9.86 -14.20 -30.80
CA ARG A 24 10.89 -13.93 -31.81
C ARG A 24 11.53 -12.55 -31.64
N ILE A 25 10.73 -11.54 -31.27
CA ILE A 25 11.25 -10.20 -30.95
C ILE A 25 12.13 -10.27 -29.70
N ILE A 26 11.69 -10.98 -28.67
CA ILE A 26 12.46 -11.16 -27.42
C ILE A 26 13.79 -11.85 -27.69
N GLU A 27 13.82 -12.91 -28.50
CA GLU A 27 15.08 -13.57 -28.88
C GLU A 27 16.00 -12.65 -29.70
N ALA A 28 15.43 -11.77 -30.52
CA ALA A 28 16.21 -10.77 -31.26
C ALA A 28 16.82 -9.72 -30.32
N LEU A 29 16.10 -9.30 -29.27
CA LEU A 29 16.58 -8.35 -28.26
C LEU A 29 17.75 -8.87 -27.43
N LYS A 30 17.96 -10.19 -27.33
CA LYS A 30 19.13 -10.75 -26.62
C LYS A 30 20.45 -10.53 -27.37
N ARG A 31 20.38 -10.14 -28.64
CA ARG A 31 21.55 -9.80 -29.46
C ARG A 31 21.90 -8.33 -29.24
N SER A 32 23.10 -7.92 -29.67
CA SER A 32 23.48 -6.51 -29.67
C SER A 32 22.53 -5.72 -30.58
N ILE A 33 21.86 -4.73 -30.01
CA ILE A 33 21.04 -3.75 -30.73
C ILE A 33 21.65 -2.37 -30.51
N ASP A 34 21.36 -1.42 -31.40
CA ASP A 34 21.78 -0.04 -31.21
C ASP A 34 21.04 0.60 -30.02
N THR A 35 21.65 1.64 -29.45
CA THR A 35 21.15 2.32 -28.26
C THR A 35 19.77 2.93 -28.50
N GLU A 36 19.54 3.59 -29.63
CA GLU A 36 18.25 4.24 -29.95
C GLU A 36 17.10 3.22 -30.01
N GLN A 37 17.34 2.07 -30.63
CA GLN A 37 16.39 0.97 -30.70
C GLN A 37 16.13 0.36 -29.32
N CYS A 38 17.15 0.25 -28.46
CA CYS A 38 16.98 -0.20 -27.07
C CYS A 38 16.10 0.77 -26.28
N TRP A 39 16.36 2.07 -26.39
CA TRP A 39 15.56 3.12 -25.74
C TRP A 39 14.10 3.09 -26.18
N SER A 40 13.84 2.96 -27.49
CA SER A 40 12.48 2.83 -28.03
C SER A 40 11.76 1.60 -27.48
N MET A 41 12.47 0.49 -27.28
CA MET A 41 11.92 -0.73 -26.69
C MET A 41 11.64 -0.58 -25.19
N LEU A 42 12.51 0.12 -24.46
CA LEU A 42 12.29 0.45 -23.05
C LEU A 42 11.05 1.32 -22.87
N GLU A 43 10.92 2.40 -23.64
CA GLU A 43 9.74 3.28 -23.60
C GLU A 43 8.44 2.52 -23.88
N LEU A 44 8.42 1.72 -24.95
CA LEU A 44 7.24 0.93 -25.31
C LEU A 44 6.92 -0.10 -24.22
N SER A 45 7.91 -0.82 -23.73
CA SER A 45 7.69 -1.87 -22.72
C SER A 45 7.25 -1.30 -21.37
N THR A 46 7.76 -0.14 -20.96
CA THR A 46 7.27 0.64 -19.82
C THR A 46 5.82 1.04 -19.99
N LYS A 47 5.45 1.57 -21.17
CA LYS A 47 4.06 1.91 -21.51
C LYS A 47 3.15 0.68 -21.45
N LEU A 48 3.57 -0.44 -22.01
CA LEU A 48 2.81 -1.70 -21.98
C LEU A 48 2.62 -2.24 -20.56
N PHE A 49 3.66 -2.17 -19.72
CA PHE A 49 3.58 -2.64 -18.33
C PHE A 49 2.62 -1.78 -17.50
N LEU A 50 2.76 -0.45 -17.60
CA LEU A 50 2.02 0.51 -16.76
C LEU A 50 0.59 0.74 -17.26
N LEU A 51 0.40 0.87 -18.57
CA LEU A 51 -0.86 1.28 -19.21
C LEU A 51 -1.55 0.16 -19.99
N GLY A 52 -0.98 -1.05 -20.06
CA GLY A 52 -1.59 -2.16 -20.78
C GLY A 52 -3.03 -2.43 -20.34
N ASP A 53 -3.95 -2.45 -21.29
CA ASP A 53 -5.38 -2.76 -21.11
C ASP A 53 -5.62 -4.24 -20.80
N THR A 54 -4.77 -5.13 -21.30
CA THR A 54 -4.86 -6.58 -21.06
C THR A 54 -3.71 -7.12 -20.22
N LYS A 55 -3.96 -8.23 -19.53
CA LYS A 55 -2.92 -8.98 -18.80
C LYS A 55 -1.79 -9.43 -19.74
N PHE A 56 -2.13 -9.79 -20.98
CA PHE A 56 -1.16 -10.17 -22.01
C PHE A 56 -0.20 -9.02 -22.33
N LYS A 57 -0.71 -7.83 -22.68
CA LYS A 57 0.16 -6.67 -22.99
C LYS A 57 1.10 -6.33 -21.83
N ARG A 58 0.62 -6.36 -20.59
CA ARG A 58 1.45 -6.13 -19.40
C ARG A 58 2.52 -7.19 -19.21
N SER A 59 2.18 -8.47 -19.46
CA SER A 59 3.14 -9.57 -19.43
C SER A 59 4.24 -9.42 -20.46
N VAL A 60 3.90 -8.99 -21.68
CA VAL A 60 4.87 -8.71 -22.75
C VAL A 60 5.78 -7.55 -22.38
N GLY A 61 5.21 -6.44 -21.87
CA GLY A 61 6.01 -5.32 -21.38
C GLY A 61 6.98 -5.74 -20.28
N LYS A 62 6.52 -6.56 -19.32
CA LYS A 62 7.37 -7.11 -18.26
C LYS A 62 8.56 -7.91 -18.84
N GLU A 63 8.29 -8.87 -19.71
CA GLU A 63 9.31 -9.78 -20.25
C GLU A 63 10.38 -9.02 -21.05
N ILE A 64 9.96 -8.00 -21.82
CA ILE A 64 10.90 -7.15 -22.57
C ILE A 64 11.76 -6.30 -21.63
N LEU A 65 11.17 -5.71 -20.58
CA LEU A 65 11.94 -4.95 -19.58
C LEU A 65 13.01 -5.83 -18.91
N GLU A 66 12.66 -7.07 -18.56
CA GLU A 66 13.61 -8.03 -17.97
C GLU A 66 14.75 -8.37 -18.95
N VAL A 67 14.43 -8.59 -20.23
CA VAL A 67 15.43 -8.88 -21.26
C VAL A 67 16.35 -7.68 -21.50
N CYS A 68 15.80 -6.47 -21.63
CA CYS A 68 16.61 -5.26 -21.77
C CYS A 68 17.47 -5.02 -20.53
N GLY A 69 16.96 -5.24 -19.32
CA GLY A 69 17.72 -5.11 -18.08
C GLY A 69 18.88 -6.11 -17.97
N LEU A 70 18.74 -7.30 -18.55
CA LEU A 70 19.77 -8.35 -18.54
C LEU A 70 20.84 -8.18 -19.62
N TYR A 71 20.45 -7.82 -20.85
CA TYR A 71 21.35 -7.82 -22.01
C TYR A 71 21.86 -6.42 -22.39
N HIS A 72 21.16 -5.35 -21.99
CA HIS A 72 21.45 -3.95 -22.33
C HIS A 72 21.51 -3.07 -21.09
N GLN A 73 22.35 -3.47 -20.13
CA GLN A 73 22.36 -2.92 -18.77
C GLN A 73 22.68 -1.41 -18.71
N GLU A 74 23.61 -0.92 -19.52
CA GLU A 74 23.98 0.50 -19.56
C GLU A 74 22.79 1.37 -19.97
N ALA A 75 22.15 1.06 -21.10
CA ALA A 75 20.96 1.76 -21.56
C ALA A 75 19.79 1.65 -20.56
N PHE A 76 19.61 0.47 -19.94
CA PHE A 76 18.59 0.29 -18.91
C PHE A 76 18.85 1.16 -17.69
N GLN A 77 20.10 1.29 -17.23
CA GLN A 77 20.46 2.11 -16.06
C GLN A 77 20.31 3.60 -16.35
N GLU A 78 20.62 4.04 -17.56
CA GLU A 78 20.42 5.42 -17.99
C GLU A 78 18.93 5.75 -18.09
N PHE A 79 18.11 4.82 -18.60
CA PHE A 79 16.65 4.97 -18.66
C PHE A 79 15.99 4.91 -17.27
N PHE A 80 16.32 3.89 -16.47
CA PHE A 80 15.81 3.66 -15.11
C PHE A 80 16.66 4.42 -14.08
N ASN A 81 16.63 5.75 -14.17
CA ASN A 81 17.40 6.64 -13.30
C ASN A 81 16.54 7.29 -12.19
N ALA A 82 17.19 7.93 -11.22
CA ALA A 82 16.51 8.59 -10.11
C ALA A 82 15.48 9.66 -10.56
N GLN A 83 15.78 10.44 -11.59
CA GLN A 83 14.87 11.48 -12.10
C GLN A 83 13.56 10.88 -12.66
N PHE A 84 13.68 9.80 -13.43
CA PHE A 84 12.53 9.08 -13.96
C PHE A 84 11.67 8.49 -12.84
N LEU A 85 12.30 7.81 -11.86
CA LEU A 85 11.58 7.22 -10.73
C LEU A 85 10.90 8.26 -9.84
N LEU A 86 11.52 9.42 -9.67
CA LEU A 86 10.93 10.54 -8.93
C LEU A 86 9.63 11.01 -9.60
N SER A 87 9.70 11.25 -10.91
CA SER A 87 8.54 11.65 -11.73
C SER A 87 7.44 10.59 -11.65
N LEU A 88 7.80 9.31 -11.77
CA LEU A 88 6.87 8.19 -11.65
C LEU A 88 6.18 8.11 -10.28
N LEU A 89 6.91 8.38 -9.19
CA LEU A 89 6.39 8.34 -7.82
C LEU A 89 5.57 9.59 -7.46
N GLN A 90 5.88 10.74 -8.04
CA GLN A 90 5.23 12.02 -7.70
C GLN A 90 4.06 12.35 -8.62
N GLU A 91 4.18 12.06 -9.91
CA GLU A 91 3.21 12.44 -10.94
C GLU A 91 2.47 11.21 -11.47
N GLY A 92 3.16 10.07 -11.59
CA GLY A 92 2.63 8.87 -12.21
C GLY A 92 3.18 8.67 -13.63
N TYR A 93 2.40 8.06 -14.52
CA TYR A 93 2.84 7.80 -15.90
C TYR A 93 1.69 7.99 -16.88
N GLY A 94 1.72 9.05 -17.69
CA GLY A 94 0.62 9.42 -18.58
C GLY A 94 -0.70 9.54 -17.80
N PRO A 95 -1.77 8.79 -18.16
CA PRO A 95 -3.03 8.81 -17.42
C PRO A 95 -2.98 8.04 -16.10
N LEU A 96 -1.91 7.29 -15.83
CA LEU A 96 -1.75 6.52 -14.60
C LEU A 96 -1.38 7.46 -13.45
N GLY A 97 -2.31 7.68 -12.52
CA GLY A 97 -2.03 8.52 -11.36
C GLY A 97 -0.98 7.93 -10.40
N LYS A 98 -0.29 8.80 -9.66
CA LYS A 98 0.76 8.49 -8.64
C LYS A 98 0.39 7.49 -7.54
N ARG A 99 -0.88 7.14 -7.38
CA ARG A 99 -1.39 6.16 -6.38
C ARG A 99 -1.59 4.75 -6.95
N SER A 100 -1.33 4.57 -8.24
CA SER A 100 -1.43 3.26 -8.88
C SER A 100 -0.49 2.24 -8.24
N LEU A 101 -0.99 1.01 -8.06
CA LEU A 101 -0.21 -0.11 -7.55
C LEU A 101 0.91 -0.52 -8.52
N TYR A 102 0.71 -0.28 -9.81
CA TYR A 102 1.65 -0.66 -10.87
C TYR A 102 2.96 0.14 -10.81
N VAL A 103 2.96 1.34 -10.20
CA VAL A 103 4.17 2.13 -10.02
C VAL A 103 5.19 1.37 -9.17
N PHE A 104 4.78 0.84 -8.02
CA PHE A 104 5.68 0.07 -7.16
C PHE A 104 6.05 -1.28 -7.75
N ASP A 105 5.14 -1.92 -8.50
CA ASP A 105 5.46 -3.16 -9.23
C ASP A 105 6.53 -2.93 -10.31
N TYR A 106 6.45 -1.79 -11.02
CA TYR A 106 7.45 -1.41 -12.02
C TYR A 106 8.80 -1.11 -11.38
N ILE A 107 8.81 -0.36 -10.27
CA ILE A 107 10.04 -0.06 -9.53
C ILE A 107 10.69 -1.36 -9.05
N HIS A 108 9.89 -2.26 -8.48
CA HIS A 108 10.34 -3.56 -8.00
C HIS A 108 10.93 -4.43 -9.12
N LEU A 109 10.35 -4.35 -10.32
CA LEU A 109 10.85 -5.08 -11.50
C LEU A 109 12.21 -4.55 -11.95
N GLY A 110 12.38 -3.22 -12.02
CA GLY A 110 13.59 -2.61 -12.57
C GLY A 110 14.78 -2.58 -11.60
N LEU A 111 14.51 -2.58 -10.29
CA LEU A 111 15.55 -2.41 -9.28
C LEU A 111 16.74 -3.40 -9.38
N PRO A 112 16.54 -4.72 -9.60
CA PRO A 112 17.66 -5.67 -9.76
C PRO A 112 18.73 -5.25 -10.77
N PHE A 113 18.32 -4.58 -11.86
CA PHE A 113 19.19 -4.27 -12.99
C PHE A 113 20.05 -3.01 -12.77
N VAL A 114 19.66 -2.17 -11.80
CA VAL A 114 20.35 -0.92 -11.49
C VAL A 114 21.18 -0.96 -10.21
N MET A 115 21.03 -1.99 -9.37
CA MET A 115 21.72 -2.03 -8.06
C MET A 115 23.25 -2.10 -8.16
N GLY A 116 23.79 -2.65 -9.25
CA GLY A 116 25.24 -2.74 -9.47
C GLY A 116 25.83 -1.54 -10.23
N GLY A 117 25.01 -0.60 -10.66
CA GLY A 117 25.41 0.53 -11.49
C GLY A 117 25.86 1.76 -10.69
N PRO A 118 26.46 2.76 -11.36
CA PRO A 118 26.90 4.00 -10.72
C PRO A 118 25.75 4.82 -10.12
N SER A 119 24.54 4.70 -10.67
CA SER A 119 23.33 5.41 -10.22
C SER A 119 22.60 4.74 -9.04
N ALA A 120 23.08 3.58 -8.56
CA ALA A 120 22.39 2.80 -7.53
C ALA A 120 22.17 3.60 -6.23
N ASN A 121 23.18 4.35 -5.81
CA ASN A 121 23.10 5.15 -4.57
C ASN A 121 22.04 6.24 -4.66
N ASP A 122 21.94 6.91 -5.81
CA ASP A 122 20.94 7.97 -6.05
C ASP A 122 19.53 7.38 -6.04
N VAL A 123 19.35 6.23 -6.70
CA VAL A 123 18.08 5.49 -6.70
C VAL A 123 17.70 5.07 -5.28
N PHE A 124 18.60 4.51 -4.48
CA PHE A 124 18.30 4.13 -3.10
C PHE A 124 18.01 5.33 -2.20
N SER A 125 18.78 6.43 -2.35
CA SER A 125 18.57 7.67 -1.60
C SER A 125 17.19 8.27 -1.88
N LEU A 126 16.82 8.30 -3.17
CA LEU A 126 15.50 8.70 -3.62
C LEU A 126 14.40 7.84 -3.02
N LEU A 127 14.52 6.51 -3.16
CA LEU A 127 13.51 5.57 -2.68
C LEU A 127 13.31 5.68 -1.18
N ARG A 128 14.37 5.83 -0.37
CA ARG A 128 14.24 6.09 1.08
C ARG A 128 13.38 7.32 1.39
N THR A 129 13.53 8.38 0.62
CA THR A 129 12.76 9.61 0.82
C THR A 129 11.31 9.42 0.35
N GLU A 130 11.12 8.83 -0.82
CA GLU A 130 9.80 8.69 -1.43
C GLU A 130 8.92 7.63 -0.76
N VAL A 131 9.46 6.52 -0.26
CA VAL A 131 8.68 5.54 0.50
C VAL A 131 8.17 6.13 1.82
N LEU A 132 8.98 6.98 2.49
CA LEU A 132 8.52 7.71 3.66
C LEU A 132 7.40 8.68 3.30
N ARG A 133 7.59 9.51 2.26
CA ARG A 133 6.54 10.42 1.79
C ARG A 133 5.25 9.66 1.50
N LYS A 134 5.33 8.53 0.80
CA LYS A 134 4.16 7.71 0.45
C LYS A 134 3.43 7.16 1.67
N VAL A 135 4.14 6.69 2.69
CA VAL A 135 3.49 6.24 3.94
C VAL A 135 2.91 7.42 4.72
N CYS A 136 3.54 8.59 4.72
CA CYS A 136 2.97 9.82 5.29
C CYS A 136 1.67 10.27 4.60
N GLU A 137 1.50 9.96 3.31
CA GLU A 137 0.26 10.22 2.55
C GLU A 137 -0.91 9.28 2.95
N ARG A 138 -0.69 8.36 3.90
CA ARG A 138 -1.67 7.37 4.39
C ARG A 138 -2.24 6.52 3.26
N PRO A 139 -1.40 5.70 2.61
CA PRO A 139 -1.82 4.89 1.49
C PRO A 139 -2.72 3.74 1.97
N GLY A 140 -3.57 3.23 1.08
CA GLY A 140 -4.41 2.08 1.38
C GLY A 140 -3.62 0.77 1.50
N LEU A 141 -4.25 -0.26 2.06
CA LEU A 141 -3.63 -1.56 2.35
C LEU A 141 -2.86 -2.15 1.16
N LYS A 142 -3.48 -2.19 -0.03
CA LYS A 142 -2.85 -2.75 -1.24
C LYS A 142 -1.54 -2.05 -1.60
N GLN A 143 -1.47 -0.73 -1.43
CA GLN A 143 -0.25 0.02 -1.74
C GLN A 143 0.81 -0.18 -0.64
N CYS A 144 0.40 -0.23 0.64
CA CYS A 144 1.30 -0.64 1.72
C CYS A 144 1.91 -2.03 1.49
N VAL A 145 1.13 -3.00 1.00
CA VAL A 145 1.66 -4.34 0.66
C VAL A 145 2.75 -4.25 -0.42
N LYS A 146 2.57 -3.44 -1.46
CA LYS A 146 3.60 -3.25 -2.51
C LYS A 146 4.87 -2.60 -1.96
N ILE A 147 4.72 -1.57 -1.12
CA ILE A 147 5.84 -0.92 -0.42
C ILE A 147 6.55 -1.94 0.48
N SER A 148 5.80 -2.75 1.24
CA SER A 148 6.36 -3.76 2.13
C SER A 148 7.15 -4.83 1.38
N LYS A 149 6.63 -5.33 0.25
CA LYS A 149 7.36 -6.28 -0.60
C LYS A 149 8.68 -5.70 -1.08
N LEU A 150 8.67 -4.47 -1.61
CA LEU A 150 9.87 -3.76 -2.05
C LEU A 150 10.89 -3.60 -0.92
N LEU A 151 10.48 -3.09 0.24
CA LEU A 151 11.39 -2.81 1.35
C LEU A 151 11.93 -4.08 2.03
N ILE A 152 11.16 -5.16 2.01
CA ILE A 152 11.62 -6.47 2.49
C ILE A 152 12.69 -7.04 1.56
N GLN A 153 12.50 -6.93 0.25
CA GLN A 153 13.46 -7.44 -0.73
C GLN A 153 14.70 -6.54 -0.84
N TYR A 154 14.53 -5.23 -0.65
CA TYR A 154 15.60 -4.23 -0.75
C TYR A 154 15.69 -3.37 0.51
N PRO A 155 16.30 -3.90 1.60
CA PRO A 155 16.41 -3.18 2.87
C PRO A 155 17.15 -1.84 2.75
N LEU A 156 18.01 -1.68 1.74
CA LEU A 156 18.69 -0.41 1.45
C LEU A 156 17.70 0.73 1.13
N CYS A 157 16.47 0.44 0.73
CA CYS A 157 15.43 1.45 0.48
C CYS A 157 14.71 1.90 1.77
N VAL A 158 14.95 1.25 2.92
CA VAL A 158 14.30 1.61 4.18
C VAL A 158 14.87 2.94 4.69
N PRO A 159 14.03 3.90 5.11
CA PRO A 159 14.51 5.15 5.73
C PRO A 159 15.39 4.86 6.95
N THR A 160 16.38 5.72 7.20
CA THR A 160 17.36 5.54 8.30
C THR A 160 17.25 6.66 9.35
N GLY A 161 17.83 6.42 10.53
CA GLY A 161 17.88 7.41 11.61
C GLY A 161 16.49 7.89 12.06
N LYS A 162 16.32 9.21 12.28
CA LYS A 162 15.05 9.80 12.71
C LYS A 162 13.89 9.56 11.72
N ARG A 163 14.21 9.49 10.42
CA ARG A 163 13.22 9.21 9.35
C ARG A 163 12.67 7.79 9.45
N GLN A 164 13.45 6.82 9.92
CA GLN A 164 12.98 5.46 10.17
C GLN A 164 11.93 5.42 11.29
N ILE A 165 12.15 6.17 12.36
CA ILE A 165 11.21 6.26 13.48
C ILE A 165 9.87 6.80 12.96
N LEU A 166 9.91 7.91 12.22
CA LEU A 166 8.72 8.50 11.61
C LEU A 166 8.03 7.52 10.65
N PHE A 167 8.80 6.82 9.82
CA PHE A 167 8.28 5.80 8.90
C PHE A 167 7.48 4.73 9.66
N CYS A 168 8.07 4.15 10.71
CA CYS A 168 7.41 3.12 11.51
C CYS A 168 6.13 3.64 12.19
N GLN A 169 6.16 4.85 12.75
CA GLN A 169 4.98 5.48 13.35
C GLN A 169 3.86 5.70 12.32
N GLN A 170 4.18 6.23 11.13
CA GLN A 170 3.17 6.41 10.09
C GLN A 170 2.65 5.07 9.55
N LEU A 171 3.50 4.03 9.46
CA LEU A 171 3.07 2.70 9.05
C LEU A 171 2.09 2.09 10.05
N VAL A 172 2.36 2.24 11.35
CA VAL A 172 1.44 1.83 12.43
C VAL A 172 0.10 2.58 12.33
N ARG A 173 0.12 3.88 12.02
CA ARG A 173 -1.11 4.66 11.75
C ARG A 173 -1.89 4.14 10.55
N CYS A 174 -1.20 3.76 9.46
CA CYS A 174 -1.85 3.17 8.30
C CYS A 174 -2.51 1.82 8.65
N ILE A 175 -1.80 0.96 9.38
CA ILE A 175 -2.33 -0.33 9.86
C ILE A 175 -3.60 -0.12 10.68
N GLY A 176 -3.61 0.87 11.58
CA GLY A 176 -4.78 1.21 12.39
C GLY A 176 -5.99 1.73 11.60
N GLN A 177 -5.83 2.09 10.32
CA GLN A 177 -6.89 2.60 9.45
C GLN A 177 -7.41 1.55 8.45
N PHE A 178 -6.70 0.44 8.29
CA PHE A 178 -7.12 -0.61 7.37
C PHE A 178 -8.41 -1.26 7.84
N HIS A 179 -9.34 -1.43 6.92
CA HIS A 179 -10.61 -2.10 7.15
C HIS A 179 -11.01 -2.84 5.87
N THR A 180 -11.79 -3.90 6.04
CA THR A 180 -12.48 -4.58 4.94
C THR A 180 -13.98 -4.34 5.08
N THR A 181 -14.64 -4.02 3.97
CA THR A 181 -16.10 -3.87 3.90
C THR A 181 -16.78 -5.13 3.40
N SER A 182 -16.01 -6.10 2.91
CA SER A 182 -16.53 -7.39 2.44
C SER A 182 -16.73 -8.33 3.62
N GLY A 183 -17.96 -8.84 3.78
CA GLY A 183 -18.28 -9.89 4.76
C GLY A 183 -17.94 -11.31 4.28
N ARG A 184 -17.49 -11.48 3.03
CA ARG A 184 -17.12 -12.80 2.49
C ARG A 184 -15.82 -13.30 3.12
N GLU A 185 -15.80 -14.56 3.53
CA GLU A 185 -14.68 -15.19 4.23
C GLU A 185 -13.37 -15.13 3.44
N ASP A 186 -13.41 -15.43 2.13
CA ASP A 186 -12.26 -15.35 1.23
C ASP A 186 -11.61 -13.97 1.21
N ALA A 187 -12.43 -12.92 1.15
CA ALA A 187 -11.98 -11.53 1.16
C ALA A 187 -11.43 -11.10 2.53
N VAL A 188 -11.98 -11.63 3.63
CA VAL A 188 -11.47 -11.39 4.98
C VAL A 188 -10.10 -12.06 5.15
N MET A 189 -9.94 -13.29 4.67
CA MET A 189 -8.67 -14.02 4.72
C MET A 189 -7.60 -13.31 3.87
N GLU A 190 -7.94 -12.86 2.66
CA GLU A 190 -7.03 -12.05 1.82
C GLU A 190 -6.62 -10.75 2.52
N PHE A 191 -7.58 -10.07 3.16
CA PHE A 191 -7.30 -8.86 3.94
C PHE A 191 -6.33 -9.13 5.10
N LEU A 192 -6.54 -10.22 5.85
CA LEU A 192 -5.66 -10.59 6.96
C LEU A 192 -4.24 -10.93 6.48
N ASP A 193 -4.10 -11.70 5.40
CA ASP A 193 -2.78 -11.99 4.80
C ASP A 193 -2.05 -10.70 4.40
N GLN A 194 -2.75 -9.76 3.77
CA GLN A 194 -2.19 -8.47 3.39
C GLN A 194 -1.76 -7.63 4.61
N VAL A 195 -2.55 -7.59 5.69
CA VAL A 195 -2.19 -6.88 6.92
C VAL A 195 -0.98 -7.53 7.60
N ILE A 196 -0.92 -8.86 7.62
CA ILE A 196 0.23 -9.62 8.13
C ILE A 196 1.49 -9.26 7.34
N GLN A 197 1.43 -9.21 6.01
CA GLN A 197 2.57 -8.82 5.17
C GLN A 197 3.12 -7.43 5.52
N VAL A 198 2.24 -6.44 5.75
CA VAL A 198 2.67 -5.09 6.16
C VAL A 198 3.29 -5.12 7.55
N SER A 199 2.71 -5.89 8.47
CA SER A 199 3.21 -6.05 9.84
C SER A 199 4.58 -6.75 9.88
N LEU A 200 4.83 -7.70 8.97
CA LEU A 200 6.13 -8.38 8.85
C LEU A 200 7.27 -7.42 8.48
N LEU A 201 7.01 -6.41 7.64
CA LEU A 201 8.00 -5.35 7.37
C LEU A 201 8.38 -4.65 8.67
N LEU A 202 7.38 -4.21 9.44
CA LEU A 202 7.59 -3.49 10.70
C LEU A 202 8.41 -4.33 11.68
N GLN A 203 8.08 -5.62 11.82
CA GLN A 203 8.85 -6.57 12.62
C GLN A 203 10.30 -6.72 12.14
N LYS A 204 10.54 -6.80 10.83
CA LYS A 204 11.90 -6.86 10.28
C LYS A 204 12.71 -5.61 10.62
N ILE A 205 12.11 -4.42 10.47
CA ILE A 205 12.78 -3.15 10.83
C ILE A 205 13.12 -3.13 12.32
N TRP A 206 12.20 -3.54 13.19
CA TRP A 206 12.42 -3.60 14.63
C TRP A 206 13.52 -4.58 15.05
N LYS A 207 13.61 -5.73 14.39
CA LYS A 207 14.69 -6.71 14.62
C LYS A 207 16.05 -6.14 14.26
N THR A 208 16.14 -5.34 13.20
CA THR A 208 17.39 -4.71 12.78
C THR A 208 17.73 -3.49 13.62
N GLN A 209 16.74 -2.68 14.00
CA GLN A 209 16.94 -1.40 14.70
C GLN A 209 15.92 -1.17 15.82
N MET A 210 16.33 -1.47 17.06
CA MET A 210 15.46 -1.42 18.24
C MET A 210 15.00 -0.01 18.64
N THR A 211 15.68 1.05 18.21
CA THR A 211 15.34 2.44 18.56
C THR A 211 13.97 2.88 18.01
N SER A 212 13.45 2.18 17.00
CA SER A 212 12.13 2.44 16.42
C SER A 212 10.98 1.72 17.14
N ILE A 213 11.26 0.74 18.01
CA ILE A 213 10.24 -0.07 18.71
C ILE A 213 9.39 0.80 19.64
N LEU A 214 10.02 1.43 20.64
CA LEU A 214 9.29 2.17 21.68
C LEU A 214 8.44 3.32 21.08
N PRO A 215 8.94 4.15 20.15
CA PRO A 215 8.11 5.16 19.49
C PRO A 215 6.94 4.59 18.70
N SER A 216 7.12 3.44 18.05
CA SER A 216 6.04 2.78 17.30
C SER A 216 4.98 2.18 18.23
N LEU A 217 5.38 1.60 19.35
CA LEU A 217 4.47 1.13 20.38
C LEU A 217 3.70 2.30 21.01
N LYS A 218 4.36 3.40 21.35
CA LYS A 218 3.68 4.62 21.84
C LYS A 218 2.63 5.12 20.85
N GLU A 219 2.92 5.06 19.55
CA GLU A 219 1.96 5.42 18.51
C GLU A 219 0.79 4.43 18.45
N LEU A 220 1.05 3.13 18.54
CA LEU A 220 0.00 2.10 18.63
C LEU A 220 -0.92 2.33 19.84
N PHE A 221 -0.35 2.61 21.02
CA PHE A 221 -1.11 2.97 22.20
C PHE A 221 -1.94 4.24 21.98
N THR A 222 -1.36 5.26 21.34
CA THR A 222 -2.10 6.49 21.01
C THR A 222 -3.30 6.20 20.11
N ILE A 223 -3.16 5.34 19.10
CA ILE A 223 -4.26 4.94 18.21
C ILE A 223 -5.35 4.20 19.00
N ILE A 224 -4.97 3.21 19.80
CA ILE A 224 -5.93 2.43 20.59
C ILE A 224 -6.65 3.32 21.61
N SER A 225 -5.93 4.25 22.25
CA SER A 225 -6.44 5.22 23.23
C SER A 225 -7.07 6.49 22.62
N THR A 226 -7.22 6.57 21.30
CA THR A 226 -7.92 7.67 20.62
C THR A 226 -9.21 7.22 19.94
N ILE A 227 -9.44 5.92 19.76
CA ILE A 227 -10.71 5.40 19.22
C ILE A 227 -11.88 5.82 20.12
N ASP A 228 -11.71 5.71 21.44
CA ASP A 228 -12.68 6.17 22.44
C ASP A 228 -12.84 7.69 22.45
N LYS A 229 -11.74 8.44 22.40
CA LYS A 229 -11.80 9.91 22.40
C LYS A 229 -12.45 10.47 21.14
N TRP A 230 -12.21 9.88 19.97
CA TRP A 230 -12.82 10.30 18.71
C TRP A 230 -14.30 9.95 18.65
N ILE A 231 -14.68 8.74 19.10
CA ILE A 231 -16.09 8.35 19.22
C ILE A 231 -16.82 9.32 20.15
N ILE A 232 -16.27 9.61 21.33
CA ILE A 232 -16.89 10.56 22.27
C ILE A 232 -16.96 11.98 21.68
N ALA A 233 -15.92 12.46 21.01
CA ALA A 233 -15.92 13.78 20.36
C ALA A 233 -16.97 13.87 19.24
N LEU A 234 -17.11 12.84 18.41
CA LEU A 234 -18.12 12.75 17.37
C LEU A 234 -19.54 12.77 17.97
N LEU A 235 -19.78 11.96 19.01
CA LEU A 235 -21.08 11.91 19.68
C LEU A 235 -21.42 13.27 20.33
N LYS A 236 -20.44 13.94 20.96
CA LYS A 236 -20.61 15.30 21.49
C LYS A 236 -20.96 16.32 20.40
N ASN A 237 -20.30 16.25 19.24
CA ASN A 237 -20.59 17.15 18.12
C ASN A 237 -21.99 16.90 17.54
N LEU A 238 -22.41 15.64 17.39
CA LEU A 238 -23.77 15.29 16.96
C LEU A 238 -24.84 15.81 17.93
N ALA A 239 -24.57 15.76 19.24
CA ALA A 239 -25.44 16.33 20.27
C ALA A 239 -25.50 17.86 20.15
N ALA A 240 -24.36 18.52 19.92
CA ALA A 240 -24.27 19.96 19.74
C ALA A 240 -25.08 20.46 18.52
N VAL A 241 -25.12 19.68 17.43
CA VAL A 241 -25.95 19.98 16.25
C VAL A 241 -27.37 19.39 16.32
N LYS A 242 -27.81 18.96 17.51
CA LYS A 242 -29.17 18.44 17.80
C LYS A 242 -29.59 17.25 16.94
N LYS A 243 -28.65 16.42 16.48
CA LYS A 243 -28.93 15.18 15.70
C LYS A 243 -29.21 14.00 16.63
N PHE A 244 -30.22 14.14 17.49
CA PHE A 244 -30.52 13.16 18.54
C PHE A 244 -31.06 11.82 18.01
N SER A 245 -31.81 11.79 16.90
CA SER A 245 -32.28 10.54 16.28
C SER A 245 -31.12 9.62 15.89
N ILE A 246 -30.08 10.18 15.28
CA ILE A 246 -28.86 9.45 14.88
C ILE A 246 -28.12 8.94 16.12
N LEU A 247 -28.03 9.76 17.18
CA LEU A 247 -27.40 9.34 18.43
C LEU A 247 -28.14 8.17 19.08
N MET A 248 -29.48 8.19 19.09
CA MET A 248 -30.29 7.11 19.64
C MET A 248 -30.08 5.81 18.87
N GLU A 249 -30.18 5.87 17.55
CA GLU A 249 -30.00 4.71 16.66
C GLU A 249 -28.60 4.09 16.81
N VAL A 250 -27.55 4.92 16.79
CA VAL A 250 -26.17 4.46 16.99
C VAL A 250 -25.97 3.87 18.38
N THR A 251 -26.57 4.45 19.41
CA THR A 251 -26.49 3.93 20.78
C THR A 251 -27.10 2.54 20.86
N LEU A 252 -28.36 2.37 20.45
CA LEU A 252 -29.04 1.08 20.49
C LEU A 252 -28.36 0.02 19.61
N SER A 253 -27.86 0.40 18.43
CA SER A 253 -27.21 -0.54 17.50
C SER A 253 -25.81 -1.00 17.95
N LYS A 254 -25.12 -0.25 18.81
CA LYS A 254 -23.69 -0.47 19.09
C LYS A 254 -23.36 -0.73 20.55
N ILE A 255 -24.28 -0.49 21.49
CA ILE A 255 -23.97 -0.53 22.92
C ILE A 255 -23.49 -1.91 23.40
N GLU A 256 -24.10 -3.01 22.94
CA GLU A 256 -23.66 -4.39 23.25
C GLU A 256 -22.25 -4.67 22.73
N ARG A 257 -21.95 -4.19 21.51
CA ARG A 257 -20.64 -4.34 20.90
C ARG A 257 -19.58 -3.51 21.62
N VAL A 258 -19.92 -2.37 22.22
CA VAL A 258 -19.02 -1.61 23.08
C VAL A 258 -18.83 -2.32 24.43
N PHE A 259 -19.92 -2.83 25.01
CA PHE A 259 -19.90 -3.56 26.28
C PHE A 259 -19.01 -4.81 26.22
N SER A 260 -19.16 -5.64 25.18
CA SER A 260 -18.30 -6.83 24.96
C SER A 260 -16.80 -6.51 24.87
N LYS A 261 -16.42 -5.24 24.59
CA LYS A 261 -15.00 -4.84 24.57
C LYS A 261 -14.40 -4.65 25.96
N LEU A 262 -15.20 -4.58 27.02
CA LEU A 262 -14.73 -4.54 28.41
C LEU A 262 -13.99 -5.82 28.83
N LEU A 263 -14.31 -6.95 28.17
CA LEU A 263 -13.65 -8.24 28.39
C LEU A 263 -12.17 -8.23 28.00
N TYR A 264 -11.76 -7.32 27.12
CA TYR A 264 -10.37 -7.21 26.66
C TYR A 264 -9.62 -6.17 27.49
N PRO A 265 -8.64 -6.55 28.33
CA PRO A 265 -7.94 -5.63 29.24
C PRO A 265 -7.37 -4.39 28.56
N ILE A 266 -6.90 -4.53 27.31
CA ILE A 266 -6.30 -3.46 26.52
C ILE A 266 -7.33 -2.43 26.03
N LEU A 267 -8.60 -2.84 25.85
CA LEU A 267 -9.67 -1.98 25.33
C LEU A 267 -10.61 -1.48 26.45
N ARG A 268 -10.48 -2.01 27.66
CA ARG A 268 -11.43 -1.81 28.76
C ARG A 268 -11.63 -0.34 29.12
N GLU A 269 -10.54 0.43 29.27
CA GLU A 269 -10.61 1.86 29.60
C GLU A 269 -11.39 2.65 28.53
N GLY A 270 -11.05 2.47 27.25
CA GLY A 270 -11.72 3.18 26.15
C GLY A 270 -13.17 2.75 25.96
N ALA A 271 -13.43 1.44 26.04
CA ALA A 271 -14.79 0.90 25.97
C ALA A 271 -15.65 1.42 27.14
N LEU A 272 -15.11 1.48 28.36
CA LEU A 272 -15.80 2.02 29.52
C LEU A 272 -16.09 3.52 29.36
N SER A 273 -15.16 4.29 28.81
CA SER A 273 -15.33 5.71 28.53
C SER A 273 -16.45 5.97 27.52
N ILE A 274 -16.49 5.23 26.41
CA ILE A 274 -17.57 5.30 25.41
C ILE A 274 -18.89 4.86 26.04
N LEU A 275 -18.91 3.73 26.72
CA LEU A 275 -20.12 3.16 27.34
C LEU A 275 -20.72 4.14 28.36
N ARG A 276 -19.89 4.73 29.22
CA ARG A 276 -20.30 5.76 30.18
C ARG A 276 -20.92 6.95 29.46
N TYR A 277 -20.32 7.41 28.37
CA TYR A 277 -20.87 8.53 27.61
C TYR A 277 -22.23 8.17 26.98
N LEU A 278 -22.35 7.00 26.35
CA LEU A 278 -23.59 6.53 25.73
C LEU A 278 -24.73 6.42 26.74
N LEU A 279 -24.50 5.72 27.87
CA LEU A 279 -25.51 5.53 28.92
C LEU A 279 -25.91 6.84 29.60
N LEU A 280 -24.95 7.70 29.92
CA LEU A 280 -25.26 8.97 30.59
C LEU A 280 -25.93 9.99 29.65
N SER A 281 -25.74 9.87 28.34
CA SER A 281 -26.38 10.74 27.34
C SER A 281 -27.75 10.22 26.89
N PHE A 282 -28.02 8.94 27.08
CA PHE A 282 -29.28 8.27 26.70
C PHE A 282 -30.20 8.15 27.92
N GLN A 283 -30.85 9.26 28.31
CA GLN A 283 -31.67 9.33 29.53
C GLN A 283 -33.18 9.21 29.32
N HIS A 284 -33.64 9.17 28.06
CA HIS A 284 -35.06 9.20 27.71
C HIS A 284 -35.71 7.82 27.70
N SER A 285 -34.93 6.74 27.83
CA SER A 285 -35.42 5.35 27.88
C SER A 285 -34.41 4.44 28.59
N HIS A 286 -34.90 3.37 29.22
CA HIS A 286 -34.07 2.34 29.88
C HIS A 286 -33.54 1.27 28.92
N GLU A 287 -33.97 1.29 27.66
CA GLU A 287 -33.69 0.25 26.65
C GLU A 287 -32.19 0.00 26.46
N ALA A 288 -31.38 1.05 26.32
CA ALA A 288 -29.94 0.94 26.18
C ALA A 288 -29.27 0.25 27.39
N PHE A 289 -29.78 0.47 28.60
CA PHE A 289 -29.28 -0.17 29.81
C PHE A 289 -29.69 -1.64 29.89
N HIS A 290 -30.92 -1.98 29.49
CA HIS A 290 -31.38 -3.36 29.46
C HIS A 290 -30.57 -4.23 28.49
N LEU A 291 -30.21 -3.70 27.31
CA LEU A 291 -29.35 -4.40 26.34
C LEU A 291 -27.98 -4.79 26.93
N VAL A 292 -27.44 -3.97 27.82
CA VAL A 292 -26.18 -4.26 28.52
C VAL A 292 -26.35 -5.39 29.55
N ASN A 293 -27.46 -5.37 30.30
CA ASN A 293 -27.73 -6.39 31.30
C ASN A 293 -27.98 -7.77 30.67
N SER A 294 -28.69 -7.84 29.53
CA SER A 294 -28.92 -9.10 28.81
C SER A 294 -27.65 -9.73 28.24
N CYS A 295 -26.54 -8.99 28.16
CA CYS A 295 -25.24 -9.53 27.75
C CYS A 295 -24.38 -10.02 28.93
N SER A 296 -24.84 -9.83 30.18
CA SER A 296 -24.11 -10.20 31.39
C SER A 296 -24.56 -11.54 31.99
N ASP A 297 -25.70 -12.05 31.54
CA ASP A 297 -26.23 -13.40 31.81
C ASP A 297 -25.72 -14.41 30.75
#